data_AF-A0A2A8VEC8-F1
#
_entry.id   AF-A0A2A8VEC8-F1
#
_cell.length_a   1.000
_cell.length_b   1.000
_cell.length_c   1.000
_cell.angle_alpha   90.00
_cell.angle_beta   90.00
_cell.angle_gamma   90.00
#
_symmetry.space_group_name_H-M   'P 1'
#
loop_
_entity.id
_entity.type
_entity.pdbx_description
1 polymer ?
#
loop_
_entity_poly.entity_id
_entity_poly.type
_entity_poly.pdbx_seq_one_letter_code
_entity_poly.pdbx_strand_id
1 'polypeptide(L)'
;MFIEMSEVFKFQSHTGKGISGLIGDKRHFPGSPSHFTLVPAGIDSLHGEGKTVMVFGTVETPLALVAVADEVRETSMAVIIHLHRMEWS
;
A
#
# COMPACT_ATOMS: atom_id res chain seq x y z
N MET A 1 21.67 11.25 0.45
CA MET A 1 21.17 9.96 -0.05
C MET A 1 20.74 10.19 -1.49
N PHE A 2 21.45 9.61 -2.45
CA PHE A 2 21.06 9.67 -3.87
C PHE A 2 20.29 8.40 -4.18
N ILE A 3 19.09 8.55 -4.75
CA ILE A 3 18.30 7.42 -5.25
C ILE A 3 18.67 7.27 -6.72
N GLU A 4 19.19 6.11 -7.09
CA GLU A 4 19.42 5.78 -8.49
C GLU A 4 18.09 5.37 -9.14
N MET A 5 17.78 5.93 -10.30
CA MET A 5 16.58 5.56 -11.06
C MET A 5 16.91 4.44 -12.04
N SER A 6 16.09 3.39 -12.04
CA SER A 6 16.20 2.29 -13.00
C SER A 6 15.07 2.36 -14.04
N GLU A 7 15.36 1.98 -15.28
CA GLU A 7 14.36 1.86 -16.34
C GLU A 7 13.46 0.64 -16.11
N VAL A 8 12.17 0.78 -16.46
CA VAL A 8 11.16 -0.28 -16.30
C VAL A 8 10.66 -0.73 -17.67
N PHE A 9 10.85 -2.01 -17.99
CA PHE A 9 10.36 -2.63 -19.23
C PHE A 9 9.11 -3.46 -19.02
N LYS A 10 8.30 -3.65 -20.08
CA LYS A 10 7.07 -4.47 -20.06
C LYS A 10 6.13 -4.12 -18.89
N PHE A 11 5.95 -2.82 -18.67
CA PHE A 11 5.02 -2.29 -17.66
C PHE A 11 3.59 -2.81 -17.91
N GLN A 12 2.91 -3.21 -16.83
CA GLN A 12 1.51 -3.62 -16.84
C GLN A 12 0.79 -3.11 -15.60
N SER A 13 -0.43 -2.62 -15.80
CA SER A 13 -1.35 -2.28 -14.72
C SER A 13 -2.24 -3.48 -14.40
N HIS A 14 -2.41 -3.77 -13.12
CA HIS A 14 -3.31 -4.79 -12.58
C HIS A 14 -4.33 -4.09 -11.70
N THR A 15 -5.44 -3.64 -12.30
CA THR A 15 -6.46 -2.84 -11.60
C THR A 15 -6.90 -3.48 -10.29
N GLY A 16 -6.86 -2.71 -9.20
CA GLY A 16 -7.21 -3.15 -7.84
C GLY A 16 -6.13 -3.99 -7.14
N LYS A 17 -4.99 -4.24 -7.80
CA LYS A 17 -3.96 -5.17 -7.33
C LYS A 17 -2.56 -4.57 -7.32
N GLY A 18 -2.24 -3.67 -8.25
CA GLY A 18 -0.95 -2.99 -8.32
C GLY A 18 -0.45 -2.85 -9.75
N ILE A 19 0.87 -2.78 -9.89
CA ILE A 19 1.55 -2.71 -11.19
C ILE A 19 2.66 -3.76 -11.26
N SER A 20 3.17 -4.04 -12.46
CA SER A 20 4.34 -4.90 -12.62
C SER A 20 5.24 -4.40 -13.73
N GLY A 21 6.51 -4.72 -13.65
CA GLY A 21 7.49 -4.38 -14.67
C GLY A 21 8.79 -5.16 -14.50
N LEU A 22 9.62 -5.13 -15.53
CA LEU A 22 10.97 -5.68 -15.50
C LEU A 22 11.96 -4.57 -15.15
N ILE A 23 12.78 -4.81 -14.13
CA ILE A 23 13.97 -4.00 -13.82
C ILE A 23 15.16 -4.96 -13.96
N GLY A 24 15.99 -4.74 -14.97
CA GLY A 24 16.92 -5.76 -15.45
C GLY A 24 16.17 -6.97 -16.03
N ASP A 25 16.51 -8.16 -15.55
CA ASP A 25 15.90 -9.45 -15.93
C ASP A 25 14.78 -9.91 -14.98
N LYS A 26 14.53 -9.16 -13.90
CA LYS A 26 13.59 -9.55 -12.84
C LYS A 26 12.27 -8.81 -12.92
N ARG A 27 11.18 -9.58 -12.80
CA ARG A 27 9.83 -9.02 -12.68
C ARG A 27 9.56 -8.59 -11.25
N HIS A 28 9.30 -7.29 -11.10
CA HIS A 28 8.91 -6.67 -9.86
C HIS A 28 7.41 -6.38 -9.87
N PHE A 29 6.82 -6.44 -8.68
CA PHE A 29 5.42 -6.15 -8.43
C PHE A 29 5.33 -5.23 -7.21
N PRO A 30 5.05 -3.94 -7.39
CA PRO A 30 4.47 -3.11 -6.34
C PRO A 30 2.94 -3.30 -6.31
N GLY A 31 2.39 -3.65 -5.15
CA GLY A 31 0.94 -3.76 -5.03
C GLY A 31 0.42 -4.29 -3.71
N SER A 32 -0.83 -4.75 -3.76
CA SER A 32 -1.54 -5.29 -2.60
C SER A 32 -0.79 -6.48 -1.99
N PRO A 33 -0.71 -6.58 -0.65
CA PRO A 33 -0.13 -7.73 0.02
C PRO A 33 -0.76 -9.08 -0.39
N SER A 34 -2.02 -9.09 -0.82
CA SER A 34 -2.74 -10.30 -1.22
C SER A 34 -2.17 -11.03 -2.44
N HIS A 35 -1.22 -10.41 -3.14
CA HIS A 35 -0.56 -10.97 -4.32
C HIS A 35 0.75 -11.72 -4.02
N PHE A 36 1.20 -11.73 -2.76
CA PHE A 36 2.47 -12.35 -2.38
C PHE A 36 2.23 -13.63 -1.58
N THR A 37 3.01 -14.67 -1.89
CA THR A 37 2.99 -15.93 -1.13
C THR A 37 3.62 -15.76 0.26
N LEU A 38 4.59 -14.85 0.36
CA LEU A 38 5.26 -14.47 1.60
C LEU A 38 4.97 -13.00 1.87
N VAL A 39 4.30 -12.75 2.98
CA VAL A 39 3.93 -11.40 3.42
C VAL A 39 4.74 -11.07 4.67
N PRO A 40 5.44 -9.91 4.72
CA PRO A 40 6.17 -9.50 5.92
C PRO A 40 5.25 -9.41 7.14
N ALA A 41 5.76 -9.74 8.33
CA ALA A 41 5.00 -9.59 9.57
C ALA A 41 4.64 -8.11 9.84
N GLY A 42 3.53 -7.86 10.52
CA GLY A 42 3.13 -6.51 10.95
C GLY A 42 2.16 -5.77 10.04
N ILE A 43 1.75 -6.37 8.91
CA ILE A 43 0.73 -5.76 8.02
C ILE A 43 -0.59 -5.52 8.75
N ASP A 44 -1.05 -6.47 9.57
CA ASP A 44 -2.31 -6.32 10.30
C ASP A 44 -2.27 -5.15 11.30
N SER A 45 -1.12 -4.91 11.94
CA SER A 45 -0.93 -3.74 12.81
C SER A 45 -1.01 -2.45 12.02
N LEU A 46 -0.35 -2.40 10.86
CA LEU A 46 -0.33 -1.21 10.00
C LEU A 46 -1.70 -0.90 9.38
N HIS A 47 -2.45 -1.94 9.00
CA HIS A 47 -3.85 -1.79 8.61
C HIS A 47 -4.74 -1.32 9.77
N GLY A 48 -4.51 -1.85 10.98
CA GLY A 48 -5.20 -1.40 12.19
C GLY A 48 -4.96 0.08 12.53
N GLU A 49 -3.80 0.61 12.15
CA GLU A 49 -3.47 2.04 12.24
C GLU A 49 -4.04 2.91 11.11
N GLY A 50 -4.87 2.34 10.22
CA GLY A 50 -5.46 3.04 9.09
C GLY A 50 -4.47 3.36 7.96
N LYS A 51 -3.31 2.70 7.91
CA LYS A 51 -2.34 2.90 6.82
C LYS A 51 -2.71 2.08 5.60
N THR A 52 -2.48 2.65 4.42
CA THR A 52 -2.47 1.90 3.17
C THR A 52 -1.11 1.19 3.05
N VAL A 53 -1.12 -0.15 2.99
CA VAL A 53 0.09 -0.96 2.94
C VAL A 53 0.26 -1.57 1.54
N MET A 54 1.44 -1.37 0.94
CA MET A 54 1.85 -1.96 -0.32
C MET A 54 3.12 -2.79 -0.10
N VAL A 55 3.22 -3.92 -0.81
CA VAL A 55 4.44 -4.73 -0.84
C VAL A 55 5.14 -4.49 -2.18
N PHE A 56 6.45 -4.34 -2.14
CA PHE A 56 7.31 -4.29 -3.31
C PHE A 56 8.25 -5.47 -3.31
N GLY A 57 8.31 -6.22 -4.40
CA GLY A 57 9.24 -7.32 -4.53
C GLY A 57 9.01 -8.14 -5.78
N THR A 58 9.62 -9.30 -5.84
CA THR A 58 9.22 -10.34 -6.78
C THR A 58 8.12 -11.20 -6.13
N VAL A 59 7.41 -12.01 -6.91
CA VAL A 59 6.36 -12.91 -6.39
C VAL A 59 6.91 -13.82 -5.29
N GLU A 60 8.16 -14.26 -5.42
CA GLU A 60 8.81 -15.22 -4.52
C GLU A 60 9.50 -14.53 -3.32
N THR A 61 9.91 -13.26 -3.48
CA THR A 61 10.68 -12.53 -2.48
C THR A 61 10.14 -11.12 -2.30
N PRO A 62 9.40 -10.83 -1.21
CA PRO A 62 9.09 -9.46 -0.83
C PRO A 62 10.39 -8.74 -0.45
N LEU A 63 10.67 -7.61 -1.12
CA LEU A 63 11.89 -6.83 -0.90
C LEU A 63 11.66 -5.66 0.06
N ALA A 64 10.44 -5.11 0.08
CA ALA A 64 10.07 -4.00 0.94
C ALA A 64 8.57 -3.96 1.23
N LEU A 65 8.25 -3.35 2.38
CA LEU A 65 6.89 -2.96 2.76
C LEU A 65 6.82 -1.43 2.77
N VAL A 66 5.83 -0.87 2.10
CA VAL A 66 5.55 0.58 2.06
C VAL A 66 4.21 0.80 2.73
N ALA A 67 4.23 1.41 3.92
CA ALA A 67 3.01 1.80 4.64
C ALA A 67 2.85 3.31 4.56
N VAL A 68 1.81 3.76 3.86
CA VAL A 68 1.47 5.17 3.72
C VAL A 68 0.34 5.43 4.70
N ALA A 69 0.59 6.25 5.72
CA ALA A 69 -0.49 6.79 6.52
C ALA A 69 -1.28 7.75 5.63
N ASP A 70 -2.57 7.47 5.41
CA ASP A 70 -3.47 8.51 4.91
C ASP A 70 -3.52 9.56 6.02
N GLU A 71 -3.13 10.80 5.72
CA GLU A 71 -3.24 11.89 6.69
C GLU A 71 -4.71 11.96 7.09
N VAL A 72 -5.03 11.61 8.34
CA VAL A 72 -6.40 11.58 8.84
C VAL A 72 -6.94 12.99 8.66
N ARG A 73 -7.70 13.21 7.59
CA ARG A 73 -8.35 14.49 7.36
C ARG A 73 -9.18 14.77 8.61
N GLU A 74 -8.92 15.90 9.26
CA GLU A 74 -9.65 16.39 10.45
C GLU A 74 -11.18 16.30 10.28
N THR A 75 -11.65 16.25 9.04
CA THR A 75 -13.03 16.05 8.61
C THR A 75 -13.68 14.74 9.12
N SER A 76 -12.93 13.64 9.29
CA SER A 76 -13.53 12.37 9.75
C SER A 76 -13.98 12.44 11.22
N MET A 77 -13.24 13.16 12.07
CA MET A 77 -13.70 13.45 13.43
C MET A 77 -14.90 14.40 13.44
N ALA A 78 -14.89 15.42 12.58
CA ALA A 78 -16.00 16.37 12.48
C ALA A 78 -17.31 15.68 12.10
N VAL A 79 -17.28 14.69 11.20
CA VAL A 79 -18.46 13.93 10.77
C VAL A 79 -18.99 13.02 11.88
N ILE A 80 -18.12 12.33 12.61
CA ILE A 80 -18.53 11.48 13.75
C ILE A 80 -19.17 12.34 14.85
N ILE A 81 -18.58 13.50 15.18
CA ILE A 81 -19.15 14.44 16.16
C ILE A 81 -20.50 15.00 15.68
N HIS A 82 -20.65 15.26 14.38
CA HIS A 82 -21.90 15.79 13.84
C HIS A 82 -23.03 14.75 13.88
N LEU A 83 -22.75 13.49 13.53
CA LEU A 83 -23.71 12.39 13.58
C LEU A 83 -24.13 12.08 15.04
N HIS A 84 -23.18 12.06 15.98
CA HIS A 84 -23.49 11.82 17.40
C HIS A 84 -24.34 12.94 18.03
N ARG A 85 -24.31 14.17 17.47
CA ARG A 85 -25.15 15.29 17.92
C ARG A 85 -26.57 15.26 17.33
N MET A 86 -26.80 14.51 16.24
CA MET A 86 -28.12 14.41 15.60
C MET A 86 -28.98 13.29 16.20
N GLU A 87 -28.39 12.25 16.79
CA GLU A 87 -29.14 11.14 17.41
C GLU A 87 -29.68 11.47 18.82
N TRP A 88 -29.35 12.64 19.38
CA TRP A 88 -29.77 13.11 20.71
C TRP A 88 -30.61 14.41 20.68
N SER A 89 -31.28 14.71 19.56
CA SER A 89 -32.34 15.73 19.48
C SER A 89 -33.67 15.11 19.10
#